data_AF-A0A950IBW6-F1
#
_entry.id   AF-A0A950IBW6-F1
#
_cell.length_a   1.000
_cell.length_b   1.000
_cell.length_c   1.000
_cell.angle_alpha   90.00
_cell.angle_beta   90.00
_cell.angle_gamma   90.00
#
_symmetry.space_group_name_H-M   'P 1'
#
loop_
_entity.id
_entity.type
_entity.pdbx_description
1 polymer ?
#
loop_
_entity_poly.entity_id
_entity_poly.type
_entity_poly.pdbx_seq_one_letter_code
_entity_poly.pdbx_strand_id
1 'polypeptide(L)'
;MMLAPYLALLVLLSDAPATPYAPLANRGFVTDRATAERAIGFRPFVPDPNPVQVALVPPFHGGQLSANEGIAYAYGHRGRDWIMQEWPRNGGSLAAFAALPAEPRCADVHAIGGTAKLRGVAWTTPRGIVMALTPDGAAEPRTILGEFRRLVRRGACR
;
A
#
# COMPACT_ATOMS: atom_id res chain seq x y z
N MET A 1 -23.98 -37.29 51.52
CA MET A 1 -22.81 -37.36 50.63
C MET A 1 -23.29 -37.05 49.22
N MET A 2 -23.06 -35.82 48.74
CA MET A 2 -23.44 -35.34 47.40
C MET A 2 -22.22 -35.43 46.49
N LEU A 3 -22.36 -36.04 45.32
CA LEU A 3 -21.41 -35.91 44.21
C LEU A 3 -22.23 -35.60 42.94
N ALA A 4 -22.09 -34.37 42.47
CA ALA A 4 -22.71 -33.87 41.24
C ALA A 4 -21.89 -34.31 40.02
N PRO A 5 -22.54 -34.62 38.87
CA PRO A 5 -21.84 -34.93 37.63
C PRO A 5 -21.48 -33.62 36.91
N TYR A 6 -20.18 -33.39 36.68
CA TYR A 6 -19.73 -32.28 35.83
C TYR A 6 -19.97 -32.64 34.36
N LEU A 7 -20.93 -31.94 33.76
CA LEU A 7 -21.12 -31.85 32.32
C LEU A 7 -19.82 -31.35 31.66
N ALA A 8 -19.25 -32.15 30.77
CA ALA A 8 -18.23 -31.71 29.84
C ALA A 8 -18.87 -30.79 28.78
N LEU A 9 -18.60 -29.50 28.90
CA LEU A 9 -18.99 -28.50 27.91
C LEU A 9 -18.05 -28.61 26.70
N LEU A 10 -18.54 -29.24 25.62
CA LEU A 10 -17.89 -29.22 24.31
C LEU A 10 -17.91 -27.79 23.77
N VAL A 11 -16.77 -27.10 23.85
CA VAL A 11 -16.54 -25.83 23.14
C VAL A 11 -16.39 -26.17 21.65
N LEU A 12 -17.48 -26.01 20.90
CA LEU A 12 -17.46 -25.97 19.44
C LEU A 12 -16.71 -24.69 19.03
N LEU A 13 -15.41 -24.82 18.76
CA LEU A 13 -14.65 -23.83 18.00
C LEU A 13 -15.30 -23.74 16.62
N SER A 14 -16.00 -22.64 16.34
CA SER A 14 -16.52 -22.34 15.01
C SER A 14 -15.36 -22.27 14.03
N ASP A 15 -15.22 -23.31 13.22
CA ASP A 15 -14.31 -23.40 12.08
C ASP A 15 -14.89 -22.60 10.90
N ALA A 16 -15.18 -21.32 11.13
CA ALA A 16 -15.55 -20.42 10.05
C ALA A 16 -14.31 -20.26 9.15
N PRO A 17 -14.39 -20.53 7.84
CA PRO A 17 -13.22 -20.37 6.97
C PRO A 17 -12.74 -18.93 7.09
N ALA A 18 -11.49 -18.76 7.54
CA ALA A 18 -10.85 -17.46 7.58
C ALA A 18 -10.97 -16.85 6.18
N THR A 19 -11.65 -15.71 6.07
CA THR A 19 -11.73 -14.99 4.81
C THR A 19 -10.30 -14.70 4.33
N PRO A 20 -9.95 -14.97 3.06
CA PRO A 20 -8.61 -14.73 2.58
C PRO A 20 -8.23 -13.26 2.82
N TYR A 21 -7.13 -13.03 3.53
CA TYR A 21 -6.61 -11.69 3.77
C TYR A 21 -6.36 -10.99 2.42
N ALA A 22 -7.08 -9.90 2.16
CA ALA A 22 -7.08 -9.21 0.88
C ALA A 22 -6.99 -7.68 1.01
N PRO A 23 -5.80 -7.14 1.36
CA PRO A 23 -5.61 -5.71 1.67
C PRO A 23 -5.91 -4.78 0.49
N LEU A 24 -5.93 -5.30 -0.75
CA LEU A 24 -6.22 -4.51 -1.94
C LEU A 24 -7.66 -4.66 -2.47
N ALA A 25 -8.47 -5.59 -1.94
CA ALA A 25 -9.82 -5.85 -2.47
C ALA A 25 -10.75 -4.63 -2.45
N ASN A 26 -10.58 -3.75 -1.45
CA ASN A 26 -11.35 -2.50 -1.33
C ASN A 26 -10.67 -1.30 -2.00
N ARG A 27 -9.53 -1.49 -2.66
CA ARG A 27 -8.73 -0.42 -3.27
C ARG A 27 -8.74 -0.47 -4.79
N GLY A 28 -9.15 -1.59 -5.39
CA GLY A 28 -9.15 -1.77 -6.83
C GLY A 28 -9.46 -3.21 -7.26
N PHE A 29 -9.18 -3.51 -8.53
CA PHE A 29 -9.36 -4.84 -9.10
C PHE A 29 -8.09 -5.68 -8.90
N VAL A 30 -8.16 -6.66 -8.02
CA VAL A 30 -7.06 -7.59 -7.74
C VAL A 30 -6.88 -8.54 -8.92
N THR A 31 -5.66 -8.65 -9.43
CA THR A 31 -5.30 -9.50 -10.58
C THR A 31 -3.85 -9.96 -10.46
N ASP A 32 -3.41 -10.88 -11.32
CA ASP A 32 -2.00 -11.26 -11.38
C ASP A 32 -1.11 -10.09 -11.84
N ARG A 33 0.17 -10.14 -11.44
CA ARG A 33 1.14 -9.08 -11.72
C ARG A 33 1.31 -8.83 -13.23
N ALA A 34 1.41 -9.87 -14.04
CA ALA A 34 1.66 -9.72 -15.47
C ALA A 34 0.48 -9.06 -16.19
N THR A 35 -0.75 -9.33 -15.75
CA THR A 35 -1.94 -8.65 -16.26
C THR A 35 -2.00 -7.20 -15.81
N ALA A 36 -1.74 -6.92 -14.53
CA ALA A 36 -1.72 -5.54 -14.03
C ALA A 36 -0.65 -4.68 -14.74
N GLU A 37 0.57 -5.19 -14.86
CA GLU A 37 1.69 -4.48 -15.48
C GLU A 37 1.47 -4.21 -16.98
N ARG A 38 0.75 -5.09 -17.69
CA ARG A 38 0.38 -4.88 -19.11
C ARG A 38 -0.74 -3.85 -19.28
N ALA A 39 -1.61 -3.69 -18.30
CA ALA A 39 -2.73 -2.76 -18.36
C ALA A 39 -2.32 -1.30 -18.07
N ILE A 40 -1.13 -1.08 -17.52
CA ILE A 40 -0.68 0.23 -17.07
C ILE A 40 0.25 0.88 -18.10
N GLY A 41 0.02 2.16 -18.39
CA GLY A 41 0.76 2.93 -19.41
C GLY A 41 2.15 3.41 -18.99
N PHE A 42 2.66 2.98 -17.84
CA PHE A 42 4.00 3.30 -17.34
C PHE A 42 4.68 2.04 -16.82
N ARG A 43 6.00 2.09 -16.63
CA ARG A 43 6.75 0.99 -16.02
C ARG A 43 6.67 1.10 -14.50
N PRO A 44 5.95 0.21 -13.81
CA PRO A 44 5.79 0.32 -12.37
C PRO A 44 7.06 -0.11 -11.64
N PHE A 45 7.22 0.41 -10.42
CA PHE A 45 8.28 0.00 -9.51
C PHE A 45 7.80 -1.19 -8.66
N VAL A 46 8.53 -2.30 -8.74
CA VAL A 46 8.16 -3.52 -8.00
C VAL A 46 8.81 -3.50 -6.60
N PRO A 47 8.03 -3.28 -5.51
CA PRO A 47 8.58 -3.09 -4.16
C PRO A 47 9.05 -4.39 -3.51
N ASP A 48 8.65 -5.54 -4.03
CA ASP A 48 9.09 -6.87 -3.63
C ASP A 48 8.99 -7.83 -4.82
N PRO A 49 9.97 -8.73 -5.06
CA PRO A 49 9.89 -9.69 -6.17
C PRO A 49 8.64 -10.59 -6.11
N ASN A 50 8.12 -10.86 -4.92
CA ASN A 50 6.98 -11.74 -4.66
C ASN A 50 5.89 -11.00 -3.86
N PRO A 51 5.18 -10.04 -4.47
CA PRO A 51 4.10 -9.34 -3.80
C PRO A 51 2.99 -10.32 -3.43
N VAL A 52 2.37 -10.10 -2.27
CA VAL A 52 1.23 -10.89 -1.79
C VAL A 52 0.00 -10.65 -2.66
N GLN A 53 -0.22 -9.40 -3.10
CA GLN A 53 -1.28 -9.04 -4.03
C GLN A 53 -0.84 -7.92 -4.97
N VAL A 54 -1.44 -7.91 -6.15
CA VAL A 54 -1.35 -6.81 -7.12
C VAL A 54 -2.76 -6.41 -7.52
N ALA A 55 -3.01 -5.12 -7.65
CA ALA A 55 -4.30 -4.60 -8.09
C ALA A 55 -4.15 -3.44 -9.06
N LEU A 56 -5.05 -3.37 -10.03
CA LEU A 56 -5.33 -2.15 -10.78
C LEU A 56 -6.19 -1.24 -9.90
N VAL A 57 -5.77 0.00 -9.69
CA VAL A 57 -6.46 0.95 -8.81
C VAL A 57 -7.02 2.14 -9.59
N PRO A 58 -8.10 2.76 -9.08
CA PRO A 58 -8.68 3.95 -9.69
C PRO A 58 -7.65 5.08 -9.87
N PRO A 59 -7.93 6.04 -10.78
CA PRO A 59 -7.04 7.17 -11.03
C PRO A 59 -6.70 7.96 -9.76
N PHE A 60 -5.49 8.52 -9.74
CA PHE A 60 -5.12 9.53 -8.75
C PHE A 60 -5.98 10.78 -8.98
N HIS A 61 -6.39 11.46 -7.90
CA HIS A 61 -7.21 12.67 -7.96
C HIS A 61 -6.79 13.61 -9.12
N GLY A 62 -7.73 13.94 -10.01
CA GLY A 62 -7.42 14.69 -11.24
C GLY A 62 -8.36 14.35 -12.39
N GLY A 63 -7.89 14.55 -13.62
CA GLY A 63 -8.61 14.16 -14.84
C GLY A 63 -8.54 12.64 -15.05
N GLN A 64 -9.69 12.03 -15.32
CA GLN A 64 -9.79 10.59 -15.62
C GLN A 64 -9.57 10.36 -17.12
N LEU A 65 -8.54 9.61 -17.48
CA LEU A 65 -8.27 9.10 -18.82
C LEU A 65 -8.78 7.65 -18.98
N SER A 66 -8.81 6.86 -17.88
CA SER A 66 -9.35 5.50 -17.86
C SER A 66 -9.91 5.10 -16.48
N ALA A 67 -10.60 3.97 -16.38
CA ALA A 67 -11.10 3.45 -15.10
C ALA A 67 -9.99 2.95 -14.16
N ASN A 68 -8.83 2.58 -14.71
CA ASN A 68 -7.71 2.00 -13.99
C ASN A 68 -6.41 2.58 -14.54
N GLU A 69 -5.84 3.55 -13.83
CA GLU A 69 -4.58 4.20 -14.23
C GLU A 69 -3.45 3.92 -13.26
N GLY A 70 -3.77 3.41 -12.09
CA GLY A 70 -2.77 3.07 -11.09
C GLY A 70 -2.61 1.58 -10.87
N ILE A 71 -1.50 1.25 -10.25
CA ILE A 71 -1.20 -0.09 -9.77
C ILE A 71 -0.92 -0.03 -8.27
N ALA A 72 -1.30 -1.08 -7.56
CA ALA A 72 -0.96 -1.28 -6.17
C ALA A 72 -0.34 -2.64 -5.94
N TYR A 73 0.61 -2.70 -5.02
CA TYR A 73 1.28 -3.89 -4.53
C TYR A 73 1.09 -3.99 -3.02
N ALA A 74 0.59 -5.13 -2.56
CA ALA A 74 0.67 -5.52 -1.15
C ALA A 74 1.85 -6.46 -0.97
N TYR A 75 2.72 -6.21 0.01
CA TYR A 75 3.92 -7.01 0.24
C TYR A 75 4.37 -6.99 1.69
N GLY A 76 5.06 -8.05 2.11
CA GLY A 76 5.65 -8.16 3.44
C GLY A 76 7.12 -7.71 3.45
N HIS A 77 7.52 -6.90 4.42
CA HIS A 77 8.92 -6.60 4.70
C HIS A 77 9.17 -6.44 6.19
N ARG A 78 10.16 -7.19 6.72
CA ARG A 78 10.55 -7.19 8.14
C ARG A 78 9.36 -7.44 9.09
N GLY A 79 8.54 -8.44 8.78
CA GLY A 79 7.40 -8.83 9.59
C GLY A 79 6.24 -7.82 9.58
N ARG A 80 6.16 -6.98 8.56
CA ARG A 80 5.09 -5.99 8.39
C ARG A 80 4.59 -5.98 6.96
N ASP A 81 3.29 -5.81 6.81
CA ASP A 81 2.64 -5.66 5.51
C ASP A 81 2.55 -4.21 5.11
N TRP A 82 2.79 -3.97 3.82
CA TRP A 82 2.87 -2.66 3.20
C TRP A 82 2.02 -2.65 1.94
N ILE A 83 1.46 -1.48 1.68
CA ILE A 83 0.72 -1.17 0.46
C ILE A 83 1.48 -0.04 -0.23
N MET A 84 1.99 -0.34 -1.42
CA MET A 84 2.60 0.61 -2.34
C MET A 84 1.65 0.85 -3.50
N GLN A 85 1.37 2.10 -3.82
CA GLN A 85 0.50 2.50 -4.91
C GLN A 85 1.20 3.48 -5.83
N GLU A 86 0.92 3.40 -7.14
CA GLU A 86 1.53 4.22 -8.18
C GLU A 86 0.49 4.68 -9.20
N TRP A 87 0.63 5.92 -9.68
CA TRP A 87 -0.25 6.51 -10.71
C TRP A 87 0.51 7.50 -11.59
N PRO A 88 0.08 7.73 -12.84
CA PRO A 88 0.44 8.96 -13.54
C PRO A 88 -0.15 10.18 -12.80
N ARG A 89 0.59 11.29 -12.73
CA ARG A 89 0.12 12.50 -12.03
C ARG A 89 -1.11 13.13 -12.68
N ASN A 90 -1.20 13.15 -14.02
CA ASN A 90 -2.35 13.62 -14.81
C ASN A 90 -3.04 14.91 -14.29
N GLY A 91 -2.24 15.93 -13.95
CA GLY A 91 -2.74 17.22 -13.43
C GLY A 91 -3.09 17.23 -11.94
N GLY A 92 -3.05 16.07 -11.27
CA GLY A 92 -3.17 15.95 -9.82
C GLY A 92 -2.01 16.60 -9.06
N SER A 93 -2.23 16.85 -7.77
CA SER A 93 -1.24 17.50 -6.90
C SER A 93 -1.24 16.89 -5.50
N LEU A 94 -0.04 16.80 -4.91
CA LEU A 94 0.15 16.42 -3.51
C LEU A 94 0.20 17.64 -2.57
N ALA A 95 -0.01 18.86 -3.08
CA ALA A 95 0.12 20.10 -2.29
C ALA A 95 -0.82 20.19 -1.07
N ALA A 96 -1.91 19.42 -1.04
CA ALA A 96 -2.80 19.32 0.12
C ALA A 96 -2.17 18.57 1.31
N PHE A 97 -1.11 17.79 1.08
CA PHE A 97 -0.41 17.04 2.11
C PHE A 97 0.77 17.83 2.67
N ALA A 98 1.01 17.70 3.97
CA ALA A 98 2.15 18.34 4.63
C ALA A 98 3.47 17.89 3.99
N ALA A 99 4.30 18.82 3.55
CA ALA A 99 5.61 18.51 2.96
C ALA A 99 6.53 17.85 3.99
N LEU A 100 7.33 16.91 3.51
CA LEU A 100 8.45 16.32 4.24
C LEU A 100 9.77 16.78 3.61
N PRO A 101 10.91 16.62 4.31
CA PRO A 101 12.21 16.85 3.70
C PRO A 101 12.34 16.06 2.41
N ALA A 102 12.89 16.69 1.37
CA ALA A 102 13.16 16.04 0.10
C ALA A 102 14.11 14.84 0.29
N GLU A 103 13.85 13.76 -0.45
CA GLU A 103 14.78 12.63 -0.55
C GLU A 103 15.47 12.66 -1.92
N PRO A 104 16.73 12.18 -2.02
CA PRO A 104 17.47 12.20 -3.26
C PRO A 104 16.68 11.54 -4.40
N ARG A 105 16.63 12.24 -5.55
CA ARG A 105 15.99 11.80 -6.80
C ARG A 105 14.46 11.83 -6.79
N CYS A 106 13.80 12.07 -5.67
CA CYS A 106 12.37 12.31 -5.65
C CYS A 106 12.11 13.81 -5.92
N ALA A 107 11.04 14.13 -6.66
CA ALA A 107 10.68 15.52 -6.94
C ALA A 107 10.09 16.19 -5.69
N ASP A 108 9.03 15.59 -5.14
CA ASP A 108 8.31 16.07 -3.96
C ASP A 108 8.04 14.91 -3.01
N VAL A 109 8.03 15.16 -1.69
CA VAL A 109 7.72 14.16 -0.65
C VAL A 109 6.78 14.75 0.38
N HIS A 110 5.72 14.02 0.74
CA HIS A 110 4.64 14.48 1.60
C HIS A 110 4.19 13.42 2.61
N ALA A 111 3.71 13.88 3.77
CA ALA A 111 3.17 13.05 4.83
C ALA A 111 1.67 12.79 4.64
N ILE A 112 1.30 11.52 4.51
CA ILE A 112 -0.10 11.09 4.57
C ILE A 112 -0.53 11.08 6.05
N GLY A 113 -1.61 11.79 6.39
CA GLY A 113 -2.08 11.94 7.77
C GLY A 113 -1.39 13.07 8.56
N GLY A 114 -0.45 13.80 7.94
CA GLY A 114 0.28 14.91 8.55
C GLY A 114 1.55 14.49 9.30
N THR A 115 2.39 15.46 9.68
CA THR A 115 3.70 15.22 10.30
C THR A 115 3.61 14.67 11.72
N ALA A 116 2.60 15.09 12.49
CA ALA A 116 2.37 14.61 13.86
C ALA A 116 1.74 13.20 13.93
N LYS A 117 1.00 12.80 12.88
CA LYS A 117 0.32 11.50 12.80
C LYS A 117 0.62 10.85 11.46
N LEU A 118 1.91 10.61 11.19
CA LEU A 118 2.36 10.01 9.94
C LEU A 118 1.75 8.62 9.77
N ARG A 119 0.87 8.49 8.77
CA ARG A 119 0.22 7.22 8.38
C ARG A 119 0.80 6.64 7.09
N GLY A 120 1.63 7.41 6.39
CA GLY A 120 2.23 7.00 5.13
C GLY A 120 3.02 8.13 4.51
N VAL A 121 3.66 7.85 3.39
CA VAL A 121 4.42 8.83 2.62
C VAL A 121 3.90 8.81 1.20
N ALA A 122 3.63 9.98 0.63
CA ALA A 122 3.38 10.15 -0.79
C ALA A 122 4.55 10.91 -1.41
N TRP A 123 4.94 10.58 -2.63
CA TRP A 123 5.99 11.31 -3.34
C TRP A 123 5.76 11.30 -4.83
N THR A 124 6.49 12.15 -5.55
CA THR A 124 6.46 12.18 -7.01
C THR A 124 7.84 11.88 -7.56
N THR A 125 7.91 11.04 -8.59
CA THR A 125 9.16 10.81 -9.34
C THR A 125 9.46 11.99 -10.28
N PRO A 126 10.70 12.15 -10.76
CA PRO A 126 11.02 13.20 -11.74
C PRO A 126 10.21 13.11 -13.04
N ARG A 127 9.64 11.94 -13.33
CA ARG A 127 8.79 11.67 -14.51
C ARG A 127 7.31 11.92 -14.27
N GLY A 128 6.93 12.43 -13.09
CA GLY A 128 5.53 12.71 -12.77
C GLY A 128 4.72 11.44 -12.45
N ILE A 129 5.35 10.39 -11.92
CA ILE A 129 4.62 9.28 -11.31
C ILE A 129 4.39 9.61 -9.84
N VAL A 130 3.14 9.61 -9.42
CA VAL A 130 2.75 9.75 -8.02
C VAL A 130 2.82 8.38 -7.36
N MET A 131 3.42 8.34 -6.18
CA MET A 131 3.58 7.15 -5.39
C MET A 131 3.03 7.37 -3.99
N ALA A 132 2.46 6.32 -3.38
CA ALA A 132 2.04 6.33 -1.99
C ALA A 132 2.41 5.01 -1.31
N LEU A 133 3.04 5.13 -0.14
CA LEU A 133 3.36 4.01 0.75
C LEU A 133 2.56 4.15 2.04
N THR A 134 1.82 3.10 2.38
CA THR A 134 1.13 2.99 3.68
C THR A 134 1.40 1.61 4.27
N PRO A 135 1.59 1.48 5.60
CA PRO A 135 1.52 0.19 6.24
C PRO A 135 0.08 -0.35 6.15
N ASP A 136 -0.09 -1.66 6.09
CA ASP A 136 -1.38 -2.23 6.43
C ASP A 136 -1.54 -2.25 7.96
N GLY A 137 -2.54 -1.52 8.45
CA GLY A 137 -2.69 -1.20 9.87
C GLY A 137 -1.78 -0.06 10.36
N ALA A 138 -1.44 -0.08 11.64
CA ALA A 138 -0.64 0.98 12.27
C ALA A 138 0.86 0.64 12.27
N ALA A 139 1.70 1.64 11.98
CA ALA A 139 3.15 1.55 12.14
C ALA A 139 3.72 2.84 12.74
N GLU A 140 4.84 2.73 13.43
CA GLU A 140 5.54 3.90 13.94
C GLU A 140 6.08 4.77 12.79
N PRO A 141 6.08 6.11 12.94
CA PRO A 141 6.59 7.01 11.91
C PRO A 141 8.01 6.68 11.43
N ARG A 142 8.89 6.26 12.33
CA ARG A 142 10.27 5.86 12.00
C ARG A 142 10.31 4.64 11.08
N THR A 143 9.41 3.67 11.29
CA THR A 143 9.29 2.48 10.46
C THR A 143 8.81 2.84 9.06
N ILE A 144 7.81 3.72 8.95
CA ILE A 144 7.28 4.22 7.67
C ILE A 144 8.39 4.93 6.87
N LEU A 145 9.10 5.87 7.49
CA LEU A 145 10.19 6.60 6.84
C LEU A 145 11.36 5.67 6.48
N GLY A 146 11.65 4.67 7.32
CA GLY A 146 12.69 3.67 7.05
C GLY A 146 12.38 2.84 5.80
N GLU A 147 11.14 2.39 5.67
CA GLU A 147 10.69 1.63 4.51
C GLU A 147 10.66 2.50 3.25
N PHE A 148 10.10 3.71 3.32
CA PHE A 148 10.12 4.67 2.22
C PHE A 148 11.55 4.86 1.67
N ARG A 149 12.54 5.14 2.54
CA ARG A 149 13.94 5.31 2.11
C ARG A 149 14.54 4.03 1.52
N ARG A 150 14.11 2.84 1.97
CA ARG A 150 14.52 1.57 1.37
C ARG A 150 14.05 1.48 -0.09
N LEU A 151 12.78 1.83 -0.35
CA LEU A 151 12.21 1.83 -1.70
C LEU A 151 12.91 2.86 -2.59
N VAL A 152 13.16 4.08 -2.09
CA VAL A 152 13.91 5.12 -2.81
C VAL A 152 15.30 4.62 -3.21
N ARG A 153 16.06 4.00 -2.29
CA ARG A 153 17.37 3.40 -2.61
C ARG A 153 17.30 2.31 -3.68
N ARG A 154 16.19 1.57 -3.73
CA ARG A 154 15.93 0.54 -4.75
C ARG A 154 15.45 1.09 -6.08
N GLY A 155 15.17 2.39 -6.17
CA GLY A 155 14.84 3.06 -7.41
C GLY A 155 13.38 3.49 -7.56
N ALA A 156 12.63 3.60 -6.46
CA ALA A 156 11.26 4.10 -6.53
C ALA A 156 11.15 5.55 -7.03
N CYS A 157 12.23 6.33 -7.04
CA CYS A 157 12.26 7.69 -7.61
C CYS A 157 13.03 7.78 -8.94
N ARG A 158 13.08 6.71 -9.74
CA ARG A 158 13.73 6.71 -11.06
C ARG A 158 12.80 7.13 -12.20
#